data_AF-A0A929YEL6-F1
#
_entry.id   AF-A0A929YEL6-F1
#
_cell.length_a   1.000
_cell.length_b   1.000
_cell.length_c   1.000
_cell.angle_alpha   90.00
_cell.angle_beta   90.00
_cell.angle_gamma   90.00
#
_symmetry.space_group_name_H-M   'P 1'
#
loop_
_entity.id
_entity.type
_entity.pdbx_description
1 polymer ?
#
loop_
_entity_poly.entity_id
_entity_poly.type
_entity_poly.pdbx_seq_one_letter_code
_entity_poly.pdbx_strand_id
1 'polypeptide(L)'
;MFYSPLRYPGGKGKLEPFMELMIKKLNHVGGVYIEPFAGGAGIAMGLLEKDLVKDVVINDLDKGIYSFWRAALLETDRFLE
;
A
#
# COMPACT_ATOMS: atom_id res chain seq x y z
N MET A 1 -13.66 -2.56 -1.08
CA MET A 1 -13.20 -3.12 0.20
C MET A 1 -12.05 -2.26 0.71
N PHE A 2 -11.82 -2.14 2.02
CA PHE A 2 -10.62 -1.49 2.54
C PHE A 2 -9.56 -2.56 2.76
N TYR A 3 -8.45 -2.48 2.04
CA TYR A 3 -7.38 -3.48 2.08
C TYR A 3 -6.24 -3.12 3.04
N SER A 4 -6.15 -1.86 3.46
CA SER A 4 -5.20 -1.46 4.48
C SER A 4 -5.69 -1.87 5.89
N PRO A 5 -4.81 -2.43 6.74
CA PRO A 5 -5.12 -2.68 8.15
C PRO A 5 -5.11 -1.40 9.02
N LEU A 6 -4.67 -0.25 8.48
CA LEU A 6 -4.51 0.99 9.23
C LEU A 6 -5.55 2.03 8.87
N ARG A 7 -6.18 2.62 9.89
CA ARG A 7 -6.83 3.94 9.77
C ARG A 7 -5.79 5.02 10.06
N TYR A 8 -5.35 5.74 9.03
CA TYR A 8 -4.35 6.80 9.17
C TYR A 8 -4.87 8.14 8.61
N PRO A 9 -4.57 9.29 9.25
CA PRO A 9 -4.96 10.61 8.75
C PRO A 9 -4.50 10.83 7.30
N GLY A 10 -5.35 11.49 6.50
CA GLY A 10 -5.06 11.72 5.09
C GLY A 10 -5.13 10.46 4.22
N GLY A 11 -5.89 9.44 4.63
CA GLY A 11 -6.04 8.19 3.88
C GLY A 11 -6.45 8.40 2.42
N LYS A 12 -5.55 8.04 1.51
CA LYS A 12 -5.71 8.24 0.05
C LYS A 12 -6.42 7.08 -0.66
N GLY A 13 -6.93 6.09 0.08
CA GLY A 13 -7.54 4.89 -0.51
C GLY A 13 -8.70 5.16 -1.48
N LYS A 14 -9.42 6.28 -1.34
CA LYS A 14 -10.46 6.68 -2.31
C LYS A 14 -9.91 7.06 -3.70
N LEU A 15 -8.61 7.34 -3.82
CA LEU A 15 -7.93 7.62 -5.09
C LEU A 15 -7.45 6.35 -5.81
N GLU A 16 -7.62 5.17 -5.20
CA GLU A 16 -7.23 3.89 -5.81
C GLU A 16 -7.81 3.71 -7.23
N PRO A 17 -9.11 3.99 -7.51
CA PRO A 17 -9.65 3.89 -8.87
C PRO A 17 -9.00 4.84 -9.89
N PHE A 18 -8.53 6.01 -9.43
CA PHE A 18 -7.80 6.95 -10.29
C PHE A 18 -6.42 6.39 -10.63
N MET A 19 -5.72 5.81 -9.66
CA MET A 19 -4.42 5.18 -9.91
C MET A 19 -4.54 3.94 -10.80
N GLU A 20 -5.59 3.13 -10.62
CA GLU A 20 -5.93 2.02 -11.51
C GLU A 20 -6.10 2.51 -12.97
N LEU A 21 -6.86 3.60 -13.18
CA LEU A 21 -7.02 4.20 -14.50
C LEU A 21 -5.68 4.61 -15.10
N MET A 22 -4.82 5.28 -14.33
CA MET A 22 -3.50 5.74 -14.79
C MET A 22 -2.60 4.56 -15.18
N ILE A 23 -2.54 3.51 -14.35
CA ILE A 23 -1.74 2.31 -14.60
C ILE A 23 -2.17 1.63 -15.91
N LYS A 24 -3.47 1.48 -16.13
CA LYS A 24 -4.01 0.90 -17.37
C LYS A 24 -3.73 1.78 -18.59
N LYS A 25 -3.91 3.10 -18.48
CA LYS A 25 -3.70 4.04 -19.59
C LYS A 25 -2.23 4.16 -20.00
N LEU A 26 -1.31 4.03 -19.04
CA LEU A 26 0.13 4.12 -19.26
C LEU A 26 0.80 2.76 -19.54
N ASN A 27 0.01 1.68 -19.63
CA ASN A 27 0.50 0.32 -19.85
C ASN A 27 1.54 -0.13 -18.80
N HIS A 28 1.25 0.13 -17.53
CA HIS A 28 2.09 -0.24 -16.38
C HIS A 28 1.53 -1.42 -15.57
N VAL A 29 0.54 -2.14 -16.12
CA VAL A 29 -0.05 -3.33 -15.47
C VAL A 29 1.05 -4.37 -15.20
N GLY A 30 1.07 -4.92 -13.98
CA GLY A 30 2.11 -5.85 -13.53
C GLY A 30 3.45 -5.18 -13.16
N GLY A 31 3.51 -3.85 -13.12
CA GLY A 31 4.67 -3.08 -12.68
C GLY A 31 4.85 -3.06 -11.15
N VAL A 32 5.81 -2.25 -10.69
CA VAL A 32 6.06 -1.99 -9.27
C VAL A 32 5.45 -0.64 -8.88
N TYR A 33 4.57 -0.63 -7.88
CA TYR A 33 4.00 0.61 -7.35
C TYR A 33 4.84 1.14 -6.18
N ILE A 34 5.26 2.38 -6.24
CA ILE A 34 6.11 2.99 -5.22
C ILE A 34 5.35 4.13 -4.53
N GLU A 35 5.16 4.04 -3.21
CA GLU A 35 4.45 5.05 -2.40
C GLU A 35 5.37 5.58 -1.27
N PRO A 36 6.07 6.71 -1.48
CA PRO A 36 7.03 7.24 -0.51
C PRO A 36 6.43 7.81 0.79
N PHE A 37 5.11 8.05 0.78
CA PHE A 37 4.32 8.64 1.87
C PHE A 37 3.10 7.78 2.15
N ALA A 38 3.37 6.52 2.52
CA ALA A 38 2.37 5.47 2.55
C ALA A 38 1.30 5.72 3.61
N GLY A 39 1.68 6.11 4.83
CA GLY A 39 0.79 6.08 5.99
C GLY A 39 0.13 4.71 6.11
N GLY A 40 -1.16 4.65 5.80
CA GLY A 40 -1.91 3.39 5.71
C GLY A 40 -1.71 2.59 4.41
N ALA A 41 -0.96 3.04 3.41
CA ALA A 41 -0.72 2.32 2.15
C ALA A 41 -2.02 1.88 1.41
N GLY A 42 -3.12 2.63 1.59
CA GLY A 42 -4.44 2.20 1.12
C GLY A 42 -4.55 2.06 -0.40
N ILE A 43 -3.79 2.86 -1.17
CA ILE A 43 -3.72 2.71 -2.63
C ILE A 43 -2.87 1.49 -2.98
N ALA A 44 -1.64 1.40 -2.46
CA ALA A 44 -0.72 0.29 -2.73
C ALA A 44 -1.39 -1.07 -2.49
N MET A 45 -2.03 -1.25 -1.33
CA MET A 45 -2.73 -2.50 -1.00
C MET A 45 -3.90 -2.78 -1.95
N GLY A 46 -4.71 -1.76 -2.29
CA GLY A 46 -5.82 -1.95 -3.22
C GLY A 46 -5.40 -2.30 -4.64
N LEU A 47 -4.26 -1.78 -5.11
CA LEU A 47 -3.70 -2.13 -6.41
C LEU A 47 -3.12 -3.55 -6.42
N LEU A 48 -2.44 -3.95 -5.34
CA LEU A 48 -1.87 -5.28 -5.19
C LEU A 48 -2.97 -6.36 -5.13
N GLU A 49 -4.02 -6.13 -4.33
CA GLU A 49 -5.16 -7.04 -4.18
C GLU A 49 -6.02 -7.20 -5.45
N LYS A 50 -5.89 -6.26 -6.39
CA LYS A 50 -6.54 -6.31 -7.71
C LYS A 50 -5.65 -6.90 -8.80
N ASP A 51 -4.46 -7.40 -8.47
CA ASP A 51 -3.45 -7.88 -9.41
C ASP A 51 -3.05 -6.85 -10.48
N LEU A 52 -3.23 -5.55 -10.20
CA LEU A 52 -2.88 -4.48 -11.15
C LEU A 52 -1.38 -4.20 -11.16
N VAL A 53 -0.72 -4.47 -10.04
CA VAL A 53 0.71 -4.31 -9.83
C VAL A 53 1.25 -5.60 -9.23
N LYS A 54 2.48 -5.94 -9.57
CA LYS A 54 3.11 -7.18 -9.10
C LYS A 54 3.70 -7.02 -7.70
N ASP A 55 4.32 -5.87 -7.47
CA ASP A 55 5.04 -5.57 -6.24
C ASP A 55 4.71 -4.15 -5.77
N VAL A 56 4.77 -3.94 -4.46
CA VAL A 56 4.63 -2.61 -3.84
C VAL A 56 5.88 -2.29 -3.03
N VAL A 57 6.33 -1.03 -3.13
CA VAL A 57 7.40 -0.49 -2.30
C VAL A 57 6.83 0.71 -1.56
N ILE A 58 6.77 0.61 -0.24
CA ILE A 58 6.24 1.68 0.60
C ILE A 58 7.34 2.24 1.50
N ASN A 59 7.26 3.55 1.74
CA ASN A 59 8.07 4.23 2.73
C ASN A 59 7.18 5.20 3.52
N ASP A 60 7.58 5.48 4.76
CA ASP A 60 7.05 6.61 5.51
C ASP A 60 8.15 7.17 6.43
N LEU A 61 8.09 8.48 6.69
CA LEU A 61 9.01 9.13 7.61
C LEU A 61 8.65 8.80 9.07
N ASP A 62 7.37 8.57 9.35
CA ASP A 62 6.91 8.20 10.67
C ASP A 62 7.46 6.82 11.06
N LYS A 63 8.30 6.79 12.10
CA LYS A 63 8.93 5.55 12.58
C LYS A 63 7.91 4.53 13.07
N GLY A 64 6.77 4.97 13.60
CA GLY A 64 5.69 4.09 14.03
C GLY A 64 5.05 3.38 12.83
N ILE A 65 4.78 4.11 11.75
CA ILE A 65 4.26 3.53 10.49
C ILE A 65 5.28 2.57 9.88
N TYR A 66 6.54 2.98 9.78
CA TYR A 66 7.60 2.09 9.31
C TYR A 66 7.68 0.81 10.16
N SER A 67 7.68 0.95 11.49
CA SER A 67 7.81 -0.18 12.42
C SER A 67 6.62 -1.12 12.33
N PHE A 68 5.40 -0.60 12.16
CA PHE A 68 4.20 -1.40 11.94
C PHE A 68 4.35 -2.26 10.69
N TRP A 69 4.64 -1.65 9.53
CA TRP A 69 4.74 -2.39 8.26
C TRP A 69 5.89 -3.39 8.28
N ARG A 70 7.03 -3.02 8.87
CA ARG A 70 8.15 -3.93 9.07
C ARG A 70 7.75 -5.15 9.92
N ALA A 71 7.09 -4.92 11.06
CA ALA A 71 6.68 -6.00 11.95
C ALA A 71 5.63 -6.91 11.30
N ALA A 72 4.63 -6.33 10.62
CA ALA A 72 3.60 -7.08 9.91
C ALA A 72 4.20 -8.01 8.82
N LEU A 73 5.26 -7.57 8.14
CA LEU A 73 5.89 -8.31 7.04
C LEU A 73 6.99 -9.29 7.48
N LEU A 74 7.79 -8.93 8.49
CA LEU A 74 9.02 -9.66 8.83
C LEU A 74 8.96 -10.36 10.19
N GLU A 75 7.98 -10.01 11.02
CA GLU A 75 7.84 -10.50 12.40
C GLU A 75 6.39 -10.93 12.65
N THR A 76 5.71 -11.46 11.62
CA THR A 76 4.26 -11.68 11.55
C THR A 76 3.72 -12.48 12.72
N ASP A 77 4.34 -13.61 13.09
CA ASP A 77 3.88 -14.44 14.20
C ASP A 77 3.91 -13.67 15.52
N ARG A 78 5.02 -12.99 15.81
CA ARG A 78 5.16 -12.13 17.00
C ARG A 78 4.23 -10.91 16.95
N PHE A 79 3.85 -10.44 15.76
CA PHE A 79 2.97 -9.29 15.59
C PHE A 79 1.50 -9.63 15.87
N LEU A 80 1.11 -10.91 15.74
CA LEU A 80 -0.25 -11.39 15.93
C LEU A 80 -0.56 -11.85 17.38
N GLU A 81 0.46 -12.18 18.17
CA GLU A 81 0.35 -12.52 19.61
C GLU A 81 0.15 -11.29 20.50
#